data_AF-I2KA54-F1
#
_entry.id   AF-I2KA54-F1
#
_cell.length_a   1.000
_cell.length_b   1.000
_cell.length_c   1.000
_cell.angle_alpha   90.00
_cell.angle_beta   90.00
_cell.angle_gamma   90.00
#
_symmetry.space_group_name_H-M   'P 1'
#
loop_
_entity.id
_entity.type
_entity.pdbx_description
1 polymer ?
#
loop_
_entity_poly.entity_id
_entity_poly.type
_entity_poly.pdbx_seq_one_letter_code
_entity_poly.pdbx_strand_id
1 'polypeptide(L)'
;MSLQRLKPDLILSSLALRAQTTADQLGKKIGYEGRIHYMEELYNSRPETLMNILTLQDDSYETIFLVGHNPELTEFANFLIETNFSKLPTLGVLAINLNIDSWNDISEKCGEIDFFIQPKQFKYYMPKQIRTTLPQEK
;
A
#
# COMPACT_ATOMS: atom_id res chain seq x y z
N MET A 1 -3.93 0.80 -15.81
CA MET A 1 -4.01 2.21 -15.38
C MET A 1 -2.64 2.88 -15.47
N SER A 2 -2.51 4.17 -15.78
CA SER A 2 -1.21 4.86 -15.65
C SER A 2 -0.96 5.19 -14.18
N LEU A 3 0.21 4.83 -13.62
CA LEU A 3 0.62 5.11 -12.22
C LEU A 3 0.47 6.59 -11.78
N GLN A 4 0.28 7.53 -12.72
CA GLN A 4 0.19 8.97 -12.47
C GLN A 4 -1.14 9.47 -11.87
N ARG A 5 -2.09 8.57 -11.50
CA ARG A 5 -3.41 8.99 -10.98
C ARG A 5 -3.91 8.26 -9.73
N LEU A 6 -3.10 7.43 -9.05
CA LEU A 6 -3.53 6.92 -7.75
C LEU A 6 -3.40 8.02 -6.69
N LYS A 7 -4.54 8.54 -6.27
CA LYS A 7 -4.68 9.35 -5.06
C LYS A 7 -5.57 8.57 -4.10
N PRO A 8 -5.10 8.24 -2.88
CA PRO A 8 -5.97 7.66 -1.89
C PRO A 8 -6.98 8.68 -1.40
N ASP A 9 -8.20 8.23 -1.12
CA ASP A 9 -9.18 8.97 -0.35
C ASP A 9 -8.90 8.83 1.15
N LEU A 10 -8.28 7.70 1.54
CA LEU A 10 -7.91 7.40 2.91
C LEU A 10 -6.55 6.70 2.98
N ILE A 11 -5.71 7.12 3.93
CA ILE A 11 -4.48 6.40 4.29
C ILE A 11 -4.60 5.90 5.73
N LEU A 12 -4.51 4.59 5.89
CA LEU A 12 -4.40 3.92 7.19
C LEU A 12 -2.97 3.39 7.36
N SER A 13 -2.37 3.63 8.52
CA SER A 13 -1.00 3.23 8.78
C SER A 13 -0.80 2.66 10.19
N SER A 14 0.08 1.68 10.32
CA SER A 14 0.51 1.17 11.63
C SER A 14 1.18 2.25 12.48
N LEU A 15 0.90 2.24 13.79
CA LEU A 15 1.57 3.09 14.78
C LEU A 15 3.09 2.83 14.94
N ALA A 16 3.67 1.83 14.28
CA ALA A 16 5.13 1.66 14.30
C ALA A 16 5.83 2.81 13.56
N LEU A 17 6.87 3.41 14.17
CA LEU A 17 7.59 4.58 13.63
C LEU A 17 8.00 4.46 12.15
N ARG A 18 8.44 3.27 11.72
CA ARG A 18 8.83 3.00 10.32
C ARG A 18 7.64 3.07 9.35
N ALA A 19 6.45 2.64 9.77
CA ALA A 19 5.23 2.68 8.98
C ALA A 19 4.72 4.13 8.90
N GLN A 20 4.66 4.83 10.04
CA GLN A 20 4.32 6.26 10.09
C GLN A 20 5.22 7.08 9.16
N THR A 21 6.54 6.92 9.30
CA THR A 21 7.52 7.60 8.43
C THR A 21 7.25 7.33 6.95
N THR A 22 6.89 6.10 6.59
CA THR A 22 6.57 5.73 5.20
C THR A 22 5.28 6.41 4.73
N ALA A 23 4.22 6.36 5.53
CA ALA A 23 2.92 6.96 5.22
C ALA A 23 3.02 8.49 5.10
N ASP A 24 3.69 9.15 6.04
CA ASP A 24 3.92 10.60 6.02
C ASP A 24 4.69 11.05 4.77
N GLN A 25 5.79 10.36 4.45
CA GLN A 25 6.60 10.67 3.28
C GLN A 25 5.84 10.42 1.98
N LEU A 26 5.09 9.32 1.90
CA LEU A 26 4.26 8.98 0.75
C LEU A 26 3.17 10.02 0.56
N GLY A 27 2.37 10.29 1.60
CA GLY A 27 1.29 11.27 1.59
C GLY A 27 1.76 12.65 1.15
N LYS A 28 2.89 13.12 1.70
CA LYS A 28 3.52 14.37 1.28
C LYS A 28 3.93 14.38 -0.20
N LYS A 29 4.47 13.27 -0.71
CA LYS A 29 4.95 13.17 -2.10
C LYS A 29 3.82 13.11 -3.12
N ILE A 30 2.70 12.49 -2.77
CA ILE A 30 1.53 12.39 -3.65
C ILE A 30 0.55 13.55 -3.48
N GLY A 31 0.82 14.47 -2.55
CA GLY A 31 -0.04 15.62 -2.26
C GLY A 31 -1.38 15.21 -1.66
N TYR A 32 -1.37 14.22 -0.76
CA TYR A 32 -2.55 13.83 0.00
C TYR A 32 -2.87 14.90 1.05
N GLU A 33 -4.10 15.42 1.02
CA GLU A 33 -4.55 16.51 1.90
C GLU A 33 -5.38 16.01 3.10
N GLY A 34 -5.81 14.73 3.06
CA GLY A 34 -6.53 14.10 4.16
C GLY A 34 -5.66 13.81 5.37
N ARG A 35 -6.29 13.44 6.47
CA ARG A 35 -5.59 12.94 7.66
C ARG A 35 -5.11 11.50 7.39
N ILE A 36 -3.88 11.20 7.80
CA ILE A 36 -3.41 9.81 7.91
C ILE A 36 -3.89 9.26 9.25
N HIS A 37 -4.56 8.13 9.24
CA HIS A 37 -5.06 7.49 10.45
C HIS A 37 -4.07 6.42 10.92
N TYR A 38 -3.55 6.62 12.13
CA TYR A 38 -2.60 5.71 12.73
C TYR A 38 -3.29 4.74 13.68
N MET A 39 -3.06 3.44 13.48
CA MET A 39 -3.75 2.36 14.19
C MET A 39 -2.76 1.35 14.76
N GLU A 40 -3.00 0.90 15.99
CA GLU A 40 -2.20 -0.14 16.64
C GLU A 40 -2.51 -1.50 16.04
N GLU A 41 -3.76 -1.68 15.60
CA GLU A 41 -4.36 -2.86 14.99
C GLU A 41 -3.78 -3.21 13.62
N LEU A 42 -2.97 -2.32 13.03
CA LEU A 42 -2.20 -2.60 11.81
C LEU A 42 -0.80 -3.19 12.13
N TYR A 43 -0.51 -3.46 13.41
CA TYR A 43 0.73 -4.08 13.88
C TYR A 43 0.46 -5.47 14.48
N ASN A 44 1.16 -6.51 14.00
CA ASN A 44 1.04 -7.89 14.52
C ASN A 44 -0.42 -8.40 14.51
N SER A 45 -1.13 -8.11 13.41
CA SER A 45 -2.55 -8.34 13.22
C SER A 45 -2.81 -9.54 12.34
N ARG A 46 -4.01 -10.13 12.43
CA ARG A 46 -4.40 -11.18 11.49
C ARG A 46 -5.14 -10.58 10.28
N PRO A 47 -5.23 -11.27 9.13
CA PRO A 47 -6.01 -10.81 7.98
C PRO A 47 -7.45 -10.40 8.34
N GLU A 48 -8.08 -11.12 9.27
CA GLU A 48 -9.44 -10.83 9.73
C GLU A 48 -9.54 -9.47 10.44
N THR A 49 -8.48 -9.03 11.14
CA THR A 49 -8.42 -7.68 11.73
C THR A 49 -8.42 -6.61 10.65
N LEU A 50 -7.64 -6.82 9.57
CA LEU A 50 -7.57 -5.88 8.46
C LEU A 50 -8.88 -5.81 7.69
N MET A 51 -9.53 -6.96 7.48
CA MET A 51 -10.88 -7.03 6.92
C MET A 51 -11.89 -6.25 7.77
N ASN A 52 -11.88 -6.46 9.09
CA ASN A 52 -12.79 -5.75 10.00
C ASN A 52 -12.56 -4.23 10.00
N ILE A 53 -11.31 -3.79 9.88
CA ILE A 53 -11.01 -2.36 9.74
C ILE A 53 -11.61 -1.83 8.44
N LEU A 54 -11.40 -2.51 7.32
CA LEU A 54 -11.87 -2.05 6.02
C LEU A 54 -13.40 -2.10 5.88
N THR A 55 -14.07 -3.13 6.39
CA THR A 55 -15.54 -3.26 6.34
C THR A 55 -16.30 -2.16 7.07
N LEU A 56 -15.65 -1.41 7.95
CA LEU A 56 -16.22 -0.27 8.66
C LEU A 56 -16.01 1.08 7.97
N GLN A 57 -15.36 1.10 6.80
CA GLN A 57 -15.07 2.34 6.09
C GLN A 57 -16.27 2.83 5.28
N ASP A 58 -16.28 4.14 5.01
CA ASP A 58 -17.35 4.81 4.26
C ASP A 58 -17.24 4.48 2.76
N ASP A 59 -18.37 4.15 2.14
CA ASP A 59 -18.45 3.80 0.71
C ASP A 59 -18.14 4.98 -0.22
N SER A 60 -18.01 6.21 0.30
CA SER A 60 -17.48 7.36 -0.45
C SER A 60 -15.96 7.30 -0.69
N TYR A 61 -15.22 6.42 -0.01
CA TYR A 61 -13.82 6.17 -0.30
C TYR A 61 -13.68 5.17 -1.44
N GLU A 62 -13.17 5.59 -2.60
CA GLU A 62 -12.91 4.69 -3.73
C GLU A 62 -11.56 4.00 -3.60
N THR A 63 -10.57 4.63 -2.95
CA THR A 63 -9.21 4.10 -2.81
C THR A 63 -8.67 4.27 -1.40
N ILE A 64 -8.33 3.15 -0.76
CA ILE A 64 -7.70 3.12 0.57
C ILE A 64 -6.27 2.61 0.45
N PHE A 65 -5.32 3.34 1.03
CA PHE A 65 -3.94 2.87 1.18
C PHE A 65 -3.72 2.29 2.57
N LEU A 66 -3.24 1.05 2.62
CA LEU A 66 -2.79 0.38 3.85
C LEU A 66 -1.26 0.39 3.94
N VAL A 67 -0.71 0.99 5.00
CA VAL A 67 0.73 1.02 5.28
C VAL A 67 1.03 0.23 6.55
N GLY A 68 1.55 -0.99 6.39
CA GLY A 68 1.70 -1.97 7.47
C GLY A 68 2.95 -2.84 7.34
N HIS A 69 2.87 -4.07 7.82
CA HIS A 69 4.00 -4.99 7.98
C HIS A 69 3.76 -6.33 7.30
N ASN A 70 4.83 -7.12 7.20
CA ASN A 70 4.73 -8.52 6.86
C ASN A 70 4.93 -9.36 8.11
N PRO A 71 4.29 -10.54 8.20
CA PRO A 71 3.58 -11.24 7.11
C PRO A 71 2.17 -10.72 6.80
N GLU A 72 1.60 -9.86 7.65
CA GLU A 72 0.18 -9.51 7.71
C GLU A 72 -0.37 -8.97 6.38
N LEU A 73 0.32 -8.02 5.74
CA LEU A 73 -0.11 -7.48 4.44
C LEU A 73 -0.05 -8.51 3.31
N THR A 74 0.94 -9.42 3.33
CA THR A 74 1.04 -10.48 2.32
C THR A 74 -0.08 -11.50 2.52
N GLU A 75 -0.36 -11.87 3.77
CA GLU A 75 -1.46 -12.79 4.10
C GLU A 75 -2.81 -12.19 3.74
N PHE A 76 -3.04 -10.91 4.04
CA PHE A 76 -4.27 -10.22 3.68
C PHE A 76 -4.42 -10.04 2.17
N ALA A 77 -3.34 -9.74 1.44
CA ALA A 77 -3.37 -9.74 -0.01
C ALA A 77 -3.83 -11.11 -0.56
N ASN A 78 -3.27 -12.21 -0.05
CA ASN A 78 -3.65 -13.57 -0.44
C ASN A 78 -5.06 -13.98 -0.02
N PHE A 79 -5.60 -13.37 1.04
CA PHE A 79 -7.01 -13.54 1.42
C PHE A 79 -7.94 -12.92 0.35
N LEU A 80 -7.58 -11.74 -0.18
CA LEU A 80 -8.42 -10.97 -1.09
C LEU A 80 -8.43 -11.49 -2.53
N ILE A 81 -7.40 -12.21 -2.97
CA ILE A 81 -7.22 -12.60 -4.38
C ILE A 81 -7.27 -14.12 -4.56
N GLU A 82 -7.65 -14.58 -5.76
CA GLU A 82 -7.61 -16.02 -6.08
C GLU A 82 -6.18 -16.56 -6.31
N THR A 83 -5.29 -15.72 -6.85
CA THR A 83 -3.91 -16.10 -7.19
C THR A 83 -2.98 -16.04 -5.97
N ASN A 84 -1.89 -16.80 -5.96
CA ASN A 84 -0.93 -16.70 -4.86
C ASN A 84 0.08 -15.55 -5.10
N PHE A 85 0.20 -14.64 -4.14
CA PHE A 85 1.21 -13.59 -4.08
C PHE A 85 2.28 -13.94 -3.04
N SER A 86 3.54 -14.00 -3.47
CA SER A 86 4.61 -14.61 -2.67
C SER A 86 5.00 -13.82 -1.43
N LYS A 87 5.32 -12.53 -1.60
CA LYS A 87 5.73 -11.63 -0.52
C LYS A 87 5.75 -10.19 -0.98
N LEU A 88 5.18 -9.30 -0.18
CA LEU A 88 5.34 -7.86 -0.36
C LEU A 88 6.73 -7.44 0.14
N PRO A 89 7.67 -6.97 -0.70
CA PRO A 89 8.96 -6.47 -0.21
C PRO A 89 8.79 -5.14 0.55
N THR A 90 9.82 -4.72 1.27
CA THR A 90 9.84 -3.39 1.89
C THR A 90 9.68 -2.30 0.83
N LEU A 91 8.79 -1.34 1.10
CA LEU A 91 8.36 -0.29 0.15
C LEU A 91 7.76 -0.84 -1.16
N GLY A 92 7.36 -2.11 -1.19
CA GLY A 92 6.55 -2.66 -2.26
C GLY A 92 5.11 -2.14 -2.16
N VAL A 93 4.50 -1.91 -3.31
CA VAL A 93 3.09 -1.51 -3.41
C VAL A 93 2.39 -2.54 -4.29
N LEU A 94 1.36 -3.16 -3.74
CA LEU A 94 0.44 -4.03 -4.44
C LEU A 94 -0.92 -3.34 -4.45
N ALA A 95 -1.46 -3.11 -5.64
CA ALA A 95 -2.82 -2.62 -5.81
C ALA A 95 -3.74 -3.80 -6.16
N ILE A 96 -4.84 -3.89 -5.43
CA ILE A 96 -5.88 -4.90 -5.62
C ILE A 96 -7.18 -4.13 -5.86
N ASN A 97 -7.84 -4.40 -6.98
CA ASN A 97 -9.18 -3.91 -7.23
C ASN A 97 -10.16 -4.92 -6.62
N LEU A 98 -11.11 -4.43 -5.83
CA LEU A 98 -12.12 -5.26 -5.19
C LEU A 98 -13.40 -5.22 -6.03
N ASN A 99 -13.95 -6.39 -6.33
CA ASN A 99 -15.21 -6.59 -7.04
C ASN A 99 -16.37 -6.55 -6.03
N ILE A 100 -16.54 -5.40 -5.37
CA ILE A 100 -17.53 -5.15 -4.31
C ILE A 100 -18.26 -3.83 -4.55
N ASP A 101 -19.50 -3.72 -4.08
CA ASP A 101 -20.29 -2.48 -4.16
C ASP A 101 -20.16 -1.63 -2.88
N SER A 102 -19.86 -2.26 -1.74
CA SER A 102 -19.60 -1.62 -0.44
C SER A 102 -18.36 -2.21 0.23
N TRP A 103 -17.64 -1.41 1.02
CA TRP A 103 -16.52 -1.91 1.83
C TRP A 103 -16.95 -3.02 2.80
N ASN A 104 -18.20 -2.99 3.25
CA ASN A 104 -18.77 -4.02 4.12
C ASN A 104 -18.92 -5.39 3.42
N ASP A 105 -18.82 -5.45 2.08
CA ASP A 105 -18.93 -6.68 1.30
C ASP A 105 -17.57 -7.37 1.07
N ILE A 106 -16.48 -6.87 1.67
CA ILE A 106 -15.17 -7.55 1.59
C ILE A 106 -15.29 -8.99 2.08
N SER A 107 -14.86 -9.91 1.23
CA SER A 107 -14.79 -11.34 1.53
C SER A 107 -13.52 -11.95 0.97
N GLU A 108 -13.31 -13.25 1.22
CA GLU A 108 -12.26 -14.00 0.54
C GLU A 108 -12.40 -13.87 -0.97
N LYS A 109 -11.26 -13.73 -1.66
CA LYS A 109 -11.14 -13.80 -3.12
C LYS A 109 -12.04 -12.81 -3.88
N CYS A 110 -12.41 -11.70 -3.25
CA CYS A 110 -13.24 -10.67 -3.86
C CYS A 110 -12.46 -9.67 -4.72
N GLY A 111 -11.18 -9.91 -5.02
CA GLY A 111 -10.35 -8.94 -5.73
C GLY A 111 -9.34 -9.53 -6.71
N GLU A 112 -8.84 -8.65 -7.56
CA GLU A 112 -7.84 -8.95 -8.59
C GLU A 112 -6.66 -7.98 -8.48
N ILE A 113 -5.44 -8.47 -8.74
CA ILE A 113 -4.26 -7.62 -8.76
C ILE A 113 -4.33 -6.68 -9.97
N ASP A 114 -4.30 -5.37 -9.74
CA ASP A 114 -4.14 -4.37 -10.81
C ASP A 114 -2.65 -4.21 -11.17
N PHE A 115 -1.82 -3.91 -10.18
CA PHE A 115 -0.38 -3.82 -10.37
C PHE A 115 0.42 -4.13 -9.11
N PHE A 116 1.69 -4.48 -9.34
CA PHE A 116 2.68 -4.60 -8.28
C PHE A 116 3.96 -3.85 -8.68
N ILE A 117 4.42 -2.98 -7.79
CA ILE A 117 5.70 -2.29 -7.93
C ILE A 117 6.58 -2.47 -6.68
N GLN A 118 7.89 -2.45 -6.88
CA GLN A 118 8.90 -2.57 -5.82
C GLN A 118 10.15 -1.76 -6.15
N PRO A 119 10.93 -1.32 -5.13
CA PRO A 119 12.10 -0.47 -5.33
C PRO A 119 13.12 -1.04 -6.34
N LYS A 120 13.29 -2.37 -6.39
CA LYS A 120 14.24 -3.04 -7.29
C LYS A 120 13.96 -2.76 -8.77
N GLN A 121 12.71 -2.51 -9.16
CA GLN A 121 12.35 -2.18 -10.55
C GLN A 121 12.84 -0.79 -10.96
N PHE A 122 13.06 0.12 -9.98
CA PHE A 122 13.52 1.48 -10.22
C PHE A 122 15.03 1.66 -10.06
N LYS A 123 15.74 0.62 -9.62
CA LYS A 123 17.19 0.65 -9.38
C LYS A 123 18.02 1.03 -10.61
N TYR A 124 17.49 0.81 -11.81
CA TYR A 124 18.16 1.15 -13.08
C TYR A 124 17.60 2.40 -13.76
N TYR A 125 16.61 3.07 -13.15
CA TYR A 125 16.13 4.37 -13.62
C TYR A 125 17.06 5.46 -13.10
N MET A 126 18.25 5.59 -13.71
CA MET A 126 19.08 6.79 -13.59
C MET A 126 18.66 7.77 -14.69
N PRO A 127 18.08 8.94 -14.35
CA PRO A 127 18.06 10.06 -15.29
C PRO A 127 19.49 10.31 -15.74
N LYS A 128 19.73 10.48 -17.05
CA LYS A 128 21.06 10.76 -17.64
C LYS A 128 21.79 11.98 -17.01
N GLN A 129 21.14 12.71 -16.10
CA GLN A 129 21.62 13.92 -15.43
C GLN A 129 22.33 13.67 -14.08
N ILE A 130 22.30 12.45 -13.50
CA ILE A 130 22.95 12.14 -12.20
C ILE A 130 24.28 11.38 -12.37
N ARG A 131 24.89 11.44 -13.57
CA ARG A 131 26.28 10.93 -13.76
C ARG A 131 27.35 11.98 -13.47
N THR A 132 27.00 13.25 -13.37
CA THR A 132 27.96 14.37 -13.28
C THR A 132 28.18 14.91 -11.87
N THR A 133 27.49 14.39 -10.84
CA THR A 133 27.58 14.94 -9.46
C THR A 133 27.92 13.92 -8.39
N LEU A 134 28.21 12.67 -8.74
CA LEU A 134 28.80 11.71 -7.80
C LEU A 134 30.33 11.82 -7.93
N PRO A 135 31.07 12.14 -6.85
CA PRO A 135 32.52 12.10 -6.89
C PRO A 135 32.94 10.69 -7.26
N GLN A 136 33.81 10.58 -8.27
CA GLN A 136 34.49 9.32 -8.54
C GLN A 136 35.51 9.13 -7.41
N GLU A 137 35.25 8.15 -6.54
CA GLU A 137 36.25 7.67 -5.60
C GLU A 137 37.45 7.15 -6.41
N LYS A 138 38.64 7.68 -6.08
CA LYS A 138 39.92 7.28 -6.66
C LYS A 138 40.34 5.89 -6.17
#